data_AF-A0A2K2V7B3-F1
#
_entry.id   AF-A0A2K2V7B3-F1
#
_cell.length_a   1.000
_cell.length_b   1.000
_cell.length_c   1.000
_cell.angle_alpha   90.00
_cell.angle_beta   90.00
_cell.angle_gamma   90.00
#
_symmetry.space_group_name_H-M   'P 1'
#
loop_
_entity.id
_entity.type
_entity.pdbx_description
1 polymer ?
#
loop_
_entity_poly.entity_id
_entity_poly.type
_entity_poly.pdbx_seq_one_letter_code
_entity_poly.pdbx_strand_id
1 'polypeptide(L)'
;MPYKREEVSWNGEDIAFARKLMEALPNRLVRVIALPSPDDEVYESNVLVVLKEIRPEDFELVSRVASEVGERVNPLLAGEEERDALELFMAHGGRDVGK
;
A
#
# COMPACT_ATOMS: atom_id res chain seq x y z
N MET A 1 12.23 8.58 -30.09
CA MET A 1 12.51 7.35 -29.32
C MET A 1 11.57 7.36 -28.13
N PRO A 2 10.46 6.60 -28.12
CA PRO A 2 9.72 6.41 -26.88
C PRO A 2 10.59 5.52 -25.99
N TYR A 3 11.06 6.06 -24.87
CA TYR A 3 11.64 5.24 -23.81
C TYR A 3 10.53 4.30 -23.36
N LYS A 4 10.68 3.01 -23.72
CA LYS A 4 9.89 1.93 -23.16
C LYS A 4 10.22 1.97 -21.66
N ARG A 5 9.34 2.56 -20.84
CA ARG A 5 9.43 2.37 -19.38
C ARG A 5 9.42 0.85 -19.21
N GLU A 6 10.52 0.29 -18.77
CA GLU A 6 10.47 -1.03 -18.17
C GLU A 6 9.50 -0.87 -17.01
N GLU A 7 8.28 -1.41 -17.14
CA GLU A 7 7.33 -1.46 -16.04
C GLU A 7 8.02 -2.26 -14.94
N VAL A 8 8.56 -1.55 -13.95
CA VAL A 8 9.17 -2.16 -12.79
C VAL A 8 8.04 -2.87 -12.06
N SER A 9 8.11 -4.19 -11.99
CA SER A 9 7.16 -4.96 -11.19
C SER A 9 7.58 -4.91 -9.73
N TRP A 10 6.61 -4.99 -8.82
CA TRP A 10 6.81 -5.04 -7.37
C TRP A 10 7.70 -6.18 -6.87
N ASN A 11 8.03 -7.17 -7.71
CA ASN A 11 8.77 -8.37 -7.31
C ASN A 11 8.13 -9.13 -6.12
N GLY A 12 6.84 -8.92 -5.85
CA GLY A 12 6.09 -9.53 -4.75
C GLY A 12 6.19 -8.80 -3.41
N GLU A 13 6.87 -7.66 -3.34
CA GLU A 13 6.97 -6.83 -2.13
C GLU A 13 5.58 -6.34 -1.67
N ASP A 14 4.73 -5.93 -2.61
CA ASP A 14 3.32 -5.55 -2.37
C ASP A 14 2.53 -6.65 -1.64
N ILE A 15 2.69 -7.90 -2.10
CA ILE A 15 2.01 -9.06 -1.52
C ILE A 15 2.60 -9.42 -0.15
N ALA A 16 3.92 -9.39 0.01
CA ALA A 16 4.58 -9.70 1.28
C ALA A 16 4.22 -8.68 2.36
N PHE A 17 4.17 -7.40 1.99
CA PHE A 17 3.72 -6.31 2.84
C PHE A 17 2.28 -6.51 3.31
N ALA A 18 1.36 -6.78 2.38
CA ALA A 18 -0.04 -7.02 2.71
C ALA A 18 -0.24 -8.21 3.67
N ARG A 19 0.51 -9.30 3.48
CA ARG A 19 0.46 -10.48 4.37
C ARG A 19 0.93 -10.16 5.79
N LYS A 20 2.06 -9.48 5.94
CA LYS A 20 2.57 -9.07 7.26
C LYS A 20 1.57 -8.15 7.99
N LEU A 21 0.93 -7.22 7.27
CA LEU A 21 -0.11 -6.38 7.87
C LEU A 21 -1.34 -7.17 8.28
N MET A 22 -1.74 -8.17 7.49
CA MET A 22 -2.88 -9.03 7.83
C MET A 22 -2.64 -9.83 9.12
N GLU A 23 -1.41 -10.32 9.32
CA GLU A 23 -1.00 -11.00 10.55
C GLU A 23 -0.94 -10.04 11.75
N ALA A 24 -0.46 -8.82 11.54
CA ALA A 24 -0.28 -7.83 12.59
C ALA A 24 -1.60 -7.14 13.01
N LEU A 25 -2.54 -6.96 12.09
CA LEU A 25 -3.79 -6.21 12.28
C LEU A 25 -5.04 -6.98 11.84
N PRO A 26 -5.24 -8.26 12.24
CA PRO A 26 -6.22 -9.17 11.63
C PRO A 26 -7.68 -8.70 11.71
N ASN A 27 -8.03 -7.94 12.74
CA ASN A 27 -9.41 -7.48 12.96
C ASN A 27 -9.66 -6.04 12.47
N ARG A 28 -8.60 -5.31 12.11
CA ARG A 28 -8.63 -3.88 11.82
C ARG A 28 -8.19 -3.54 10.40
N LEU A 29 -7.38 -4.39 9.77
CA LEU A 29 -7.02 -4.23 8.37
C LEU A 29 -8.26 -4.47 7.49
N VAL A 30 -8.61 -3.47 6.70
CA VAL A 30 -9.74 -3.54 5.76
C VAL A 30 -9.22 -3.95 4.39
N ARG A 31 -8.22 -3.23 3.87
CA ARG A 31 -7.61 -3.47 2.55
C ARG A 31 -6.16 -3.01 2.51
N VAL A 32 -5.41 -3.60 1.59
CA VAL A 32 -4.12 -3.08 1.12
C VAL A 32 -4.22 -2.97 -0.39
N ILE A 33 -3.94 -1.79 -0.94
CA ILE A 33 -4.08 -1.50 -2.37
C ILE A 33 -2.73 -1.02 -2.88
N ALA A 34 -2.14 -1.76 -3.81
CA ALA A 34 -0.87 -1.38 -4.43
C ALA A 34 -1.12 -0.79 -5.83
N LEU A 35 -0.38 0.26 -6.18
CA LEU A 35 -0.36 0.80 -7.54
C LEU A 35 0.29 -0.20 -8.52
N PRO A 36 0.18 -0.03 -9.84
CA PRO A 36 0.73 -0.97 -10.81
C PRO A 36 2.25 -1.15 -10.74
N SER A 37 2.99 -0.06 -10.48
CA SER A 37 4.45 -0.01 -10.37
C SER A 37 4.88 0.57 -9.01
N PRO A 38 6.03 0.17 -8.43
CA PRO A 38 6.60 0.84 -7.26
C PRO A 38 7.03 2.30 -7.55
N ASP A 39 7.19 2.67 -8.82
CA ASP A 39 7.50 4.05 -9.24
C ASP A 39 6.25 4.92 -9.43
N ASP A 40 5.04 4.33 -9.40
CA ASP A 40 3.79 5.08 -9.43
C ASP A 40 3.50 5.63 -8.04
N GLU A 41 3.00 6.87 -7.95
CA GLU A 41 2.72 7.51 -6.66
C GLU A 41 1.39 8.25 -6.67
N VAL A 42 0.65 8.11 -5.57
CA VAL A 42 -0.52 8.90 -5.19
C VAL A 42 -0.26 9.40 -3.77
N TYR A 43 -0.26 10.72 -3.56
CA TYR A 43 0.19 11.34 -2.31
C TYR A 43 1.58 10.89 -1.88
N GLU A 44 2.54 10.90 -2.82
CA GLU A 44 3.93 10.44 -2.58
C GLU A 44 4.02 8.99 -2.09
N SER A 45 2.96 8.19 -2.25
CA SER A 45 2.83 6.83 -1.73
C SER A 45 2.38 5.88 -2.83
N ASN A 46 2.84 4.63 -2.79
CA ASN A 46 2.56 3.63 -3.83
C ASN A 46 1.75 2.43 -3.32
N VAL A 47 1.51 2.38 -2.01
CA VAL A 47 0.58 1.45 -1.37
C VAL A 47 -0.37 2.21 -0.45
N LEU A 48 -1.67 1.92 -0.52
CA LEU A 48 -2.67 2.40 0.42
C LEU A 48 -3.05 1.29 1.41
N VAL A 49 -2.93 1.57 2.70
CA VAL A 49 -3.35 0.69 3.79
C VAL A 49 -4.61 1.29 4.40
N VAL A 50 -5.72 0.55 4.32
CA VAL A 50 -7.01 0.99 4.86
C VAL A 50 -7.31 0.24 6.15
N LEU A 51 -7.51 0.98 7.25
CA LEU A 51 -7.85 0.44 8.57
C LEU A 51 -9.25 0.89 9.01
N LYS A 52 -9.94 0.08 9.81
CA LYS A 52 -11.24 0.45 10.42
C LYS A 52 -11.11 1.66 11.35
N GLU A 53 -10.00 1.74 12.08
CA GLU A 53 -9.68 2.81 13.02
C GLU A 53 -8.15 2.97 13.02
N ILE A 54 -7.67 4.20 12.82
CA ILE A 54 -6.25 4.54 12.93
C ILE A 54 -5.93 4.96 14.36
N ARG A 55 -4.82 4.44 14.87
CA ARG A 55 -4.21 4.80 16.14
C ARG A 55 -2.76 5.25 15.90
N PRO A 56 -2.19 6.06 16.80
CA PRO A 56 -0.82 6.56 16.64
C PRO A 56 0.23 5.46 16.43
N GLU A 57 0.09 4.31 17.11
CA GLU A 57 1.00 3.17 16.99
C GLU A 57 0.97 2.48 15.61
N ASP A 58 -0.08 2.70 14.82
CA ASP A 58 -0.23 2.07 13.52
C ASP A 58 0.75 2.62 12.49
N PHE A 59 1.07 3.91 12.57
CA PHE A 59 2.06 4.53 11.68
C PHE A 59 3.43 3.89 11.85
N GLU A 60 3.85 3.65 13.10
CA GLU A 60 5.12 3.00 13.40
C GLU A 60 5.11 1.53 12.95
N LEU A 61 4.01 0.81 13.19
CA LEU A 61 3.86 -0.57 12.76
C LEU A 61 3.93 -0.71 11.24
N VAL A 62 3.18 0.10 10.51
CA VAL A 62 3.10 0.08 9.04
C VAL A 62 4.46 0.45 8.44
N SER A 63 5.13 1.49 8.96
CA SER A 63 6.47 1.91 8.52
C SER A 63 7.53 0.84 8.77
N ARG A 64 7.47 0.18 9.94
CA ARG A 64 8.37 -0.94 10.27
C ARG A 64 8.17 -2.11 9.31
N VAL A 65 6.91 -2.49 9.06
CA VAL A 65 6.58 -3.60 8.15
C VAL A 65 7.01 -3.31 6.71
N ALA A 66 6.89 -2.07 6.25
CA ALA A 66 7.39 -1.65 4.92
C ALA A 66 8.92 -1.83 4.84
N SER A 67 9.64 -1.29 5.83
CA SER A 67 11.10 -1.41 5.93
C SER A 67 11.60 -2.87 5.98
N GLU A 68 10.84 -3.78 6.58
CA GLU A 68 11.18 -5.21 6.64
C GLU A 68 11.02 -5.92 5.29
N VAL A 69 10.16 -5.43 4.41
CA VAL A 69 9.84 -6.07 3.12
C VAL A 69 10.74 -5.55 2.02
N GLY A 70 10.95 -4.24 1.95
CA GLY A 70 11.80 -3.62 0.93
C GLY A 70 11.67 -2.10 0.91
N GLU A 71 12.69 -1.44 0.36
CA GLU A 71 12.76 0.03 0.31
C GLU A 71 11.76 0.68 -0.66
N ARG A 72 11.14 -0.11 -1.54
CA ARG A 72 10.21 0.41 -2.54
C ARG A 72 8.79 0.51 -2.04
N VAL A 73 8.45 -0.12 -0.92
CA VAL A 73 7.09 -0.02 -0.36
C VAL A 73 6.98 1.29 0.41
N ASN A 74 6.17 2.22 -0.10
CA ASN A 74 5.89 3.48 0.55
C ASN A 74 4.39 3.60 0.86
N PRO A 75 3.98 3.29 2.10
CA PRO A 75 2.58 3.17 2.46
C PRO A 75 1.94 4.50 2.90
N LEU A 76 0.76 4.78 2.38
CA LEU A 76 -0.20 5.74 2.92
C LEU A 76 -1.17 5.02 3.85
N LEU A 77 -1.40 5.55 5.05
CA LEU A 77 -2.38 5.04 5.99
C LEU A 77 -3.67 5.86 5.89
N ALA A 78 -4.80 5.18 5.71
CA ALA A 78 -6.12 5.81 5.66
C ALA A 78 -7.16 5.03 6.47
N GLY A 79 -8.11 5.76 7.05
CA GLY A 79 -9.29 5.21 7.69
C GLY A 79 -10.32 4.76 6.64
N GLU A 80 -11.19 3.82 7.00
CA GLU A 80 -12.25 3.32 6.11
C GLU A 80 -13.20 4.43 5.60
N GLU A 81 -13.35 5.51 6.36
CA GLU A 81 -14.17 6.67 5.98
C GLU A 81 -13.46 7.64 5.02
N GLU A 82 -12.13 7.55 4.86
CA GLU A 82 -11.33 8.43 3.99
C GLU A 82 -11.35 7.95 2.53
N ARG A 83 -12.52 8.07 1.90
CA ARG A 83 -12.81 7.53 0.56
C ARG A 83 -11.98 8.16 -0.56
N ASP A 84 -11.57 9.41 -0.41
CA ASP A 84 -10.84 10.14 -1.45
C ASP A 84 -9.52 9.44 -1.81
N ALA A 85 -8.79 8.94 -0.80
CA ALA A 85 -7.55 8.19 -1.02
C ALA A 85 -7.81 6.88 -1.77
N LEU A 86 -8.87 6.16 -1.38
CA LEU A 86 -9.27 4.93 -2.04
C LEU A 86 -9.61 5.18 -3.52
N GLU A 87 -10.43 6.18 -3.81
CA GLU A 87 -10.85 6.51 -5.17
C GLU A 87 -9.65 6.90 -6.04
N LEU A 88 -8.72 7.69 -5.51
CA LEU A 88 -7.53 8.10 -6.23
C LEU A 88 -6.60 6.92 -6.52
N PHE A 89 -6.31 6.06 -5.55
CA PHE A 89 -5.50 4.87 -5.78
C PHE A 89 -6.12 3.95 -6.85
N MET A 90 -7.43 3.71 -6.78
CA MET A 90 -8.14 2.90 -7.77
C MET A 90 -8.13 3.54 -9.16
N ALA A 91 -8.28 4.86 -9.26
CA ALA A 91 -8.22 5.59 -10.52
C ALA A 91 -6.84 5.53 -11.19
N HIS A 92 -5.76 5.35 -10.40
CA HIS A 92 -4.39 5.17 -10.88
C HIS A 92 -4.03 3.70 -11.15
N GLY A 93 -5.05 2.82 -11.24
CA GLY A 93 -4.84 1.40 -11.53
C GLY A 93 -4.48 0.56 -10.31
N GLY A 94 -4.68 1.10 -9.10
CA GLY A 94 -4.49 0.37 -7.85
C GLY A 94 -5.34 -0.89 -7.77
N ARG A 95 -4.78 -1.93 -7.15
CA ARG A 95 -5.42 -3.23 -6.98
C ARG A 95 -5.30 -3.72 -5.54
N ASP A 96 -6.34 -4.38 -5.04
CA ASP A 96 -6.26 -5.09 -3.76
C ASP A 96 -5.15 -6.16 -3.83
N VAL A 97 -4.27 -6.17 -2.83
CA VAL A 97 -3.21 -7.16 -2.68
C VAL A 97 -3.38 -7.93 -1.37
N GLY A 98 -3.02 -9.21 -1.38
CA GLY A 98 -3.10 -10.06 -0.19
C GLY A 98 -4.50 -10.57 0.18
N LYS A 99 -5.48 -10.49 -0.72
CA LYS A 99 -6.75 -11.24 -0.60
C LYS A 99 -6.57 -12.73 -0.87
#